data_AF-A0A7J2YUP3-F1
#
_entry.id   AF-A0A7J2YUP3-F1
#
_cell.length_a   1.000
_cell.length_b   1.000
_cell.length_c   1.000
_cell.angle_alpha   90.00
_cell.angle_beta   90.00
_cell.angle_gamma   90.00
#
_symmetry.space_group_name_H-M   'P 1'
#
loop_
_entity.id
_entity.type
_entity.pdbx_description
1 polymer ?
#
loop_
_entity_poly.entity_id
_entity_poly.type
_entity_poly.pdbx_seq_one_letter_code
_entity_poly.pdbx_strand_id
1 'polypeptide(L)'
;MSSNPESSKMLAAIGALLLFLSFVPVIGIIGIILLLIGMKGLSEYYRDEGIYRYALRGVIFGIIGIIAVSAFSLLGFFGGLFSTPFLGPLAIIGGIITFIVILLIAFVFYLLMAMNFRRAFDEIAARSGEHMFRTAGTLLFWGAVLTIIFVGLIIVWIAWLILAIAFFSMRLTPAQPYGQQPYPPPPTAPPTAQATRYCPNCGAPVDAAATFCPHCGKQLPPA
;
A
#
# COMPACT_ATOMS: atom_id res chain seq x y z
N MET A 1 25.10 -7.61 -8.00
CA MET A 1 24.74 -8.67 -7.04
C MET A 1 23.48 -9.32 -7.56
N SER A 2 23.56 -10.52 -8.11
CA SER A 2 22.40 -11.34 -8.46
C SER A 2 21.75 -11.82 -7.15
N SER A 3 21.03 -10.92 -6.48
CA SER A 3 20.32 -11.27 -5.25
C SER A 3 19.21 -12.25 -5.62
N ASN A 4 19.34 -13.50 -5.17
CA ASN A 4 18.25 -14.46 -5.18
C ASN A 4 17.01 -13.75 -4.58
N PRO A 5 15.85 -13.73 -5.28
CA PRO A 5 14.66 -13.06 -4.79
C PRO A 5 14.25 -13.52 -3.38
N GLU A 6 14.58 -14.76 -2.99
CA GLU A 6 14.38 -15.27 -1.63
C GLU A 6 15.20 -14.53 -0.57
N SER A 7 16.44 -14.16 -0.90
CA SER A 7 17.29 -13.37 -0.01
C SER A 7 16.72 -11.96 0.19
N SER A 8 16.26 -11.33 -0.90
CA SER A 8 15.62 -10.00 -0.83
C SER A 8 14.33 -10.00 0.03
N LYS A 9 13.56 -11.09 -0.04
CA LYS A 9 12.38 -11.31 0.80
C LYS A 9 12.76 -11.40 2.29
N MET A 10 13.79 -12.17 2.61
CA MET A 10 14.27 -12.32 3.99
C MET A 10 14.79 -10.99 4.56
N LEU A 11 15.54 -10.23 3.76
CA LEU A 11 16.01 -8.87 4.11
C LEU A 11 14.83 -7.92 4.40
N ALA A 12 13.77 -7.95 3.57
CA ALA A 12 12.58 -7.14 3.78
C ALA A 12 11.83 -7.52 5.07
N ALA A 13 11.68 -8.82 5.34
CA ALA A 13 11.00 -9.32 6.52
C ALA A 13 11.75 -8.99 7.81
N ILE A 14 13.09 -9.14 7.81
CA ILE A 14 13.95 -8.72 8.92
C ILE A 14 13.86 -7.20 9.12
N GLY A 15 13.86 -6.43 8.04
CA GLY A 15 13.69 -4.97 8.11
C GLY A 15 12.37 -4.57 8.79
N ALA A 16 11.26 -5.23 8.43
CA ALA A 16 9.96 -5.00 9.06
C ALA A 16 9.94 -5.39 10.55
N LEU A 17 10.60 -6.49 10.94
CA LEU A 17 10.74 -6.90 12.34
C LEU A 17 11.59 -5.94 13.17
N LEU A 18 12.67 -5.40 12.60
CA LEU A 18 13.48 -4.38 13.26
C LEU A 18 12.71 -3.06 13.41
N LEU A 19 11.84 -2.75 12.44
CA LEU A 19 10.93 -1.60 12.53
C LEU A 19 9.86 -1.78 13.60
N PHE A 20 9.35 -3.00 13.76
CA PHE A 20 8.51 -3.36 14.90
C PHE A 20 9.25 -3.17 16.24
N LEU A 21 10.51 -3.59 16.34
CA LEU A 21 11.31 -3.45 17.55
C LEU A 21 11.94 -2.05 17.76
N SER A 22 11.50 -1.03 17.01
CA SER A 22 12.11 0.32 16.99
C SER A 22 11.91 1.17 18.25
N PHE A 23 11.59 0.56 19.40
CA PHE A 23 11.65 1.26 20.70
C PHE A 23 13.07 1.81 20.99
N VAL A 24 14.10 1.25 20.34
CA VAL A 24 15.46 1.77 20.34
C VAL A 24 15.73 2.55 19.04
N PRO A 25 16.00 3.87 19.10
CA PRO A 25 16.05 4.75 17.92
C PRO A 25 17.11 4.37 16.89
N VAL A 26 18.20 3.70 17.29
CA VAL A 26 19.28 3.27 16.39
C VAL A 26 18.86 2.09 15.51
N ILE A 27 18.01 1.19 16.04
CA ILE A 27 17.60 -0.04 15.35
C ILE A 27 16.67 0.28 14.17
N GLY A 28 15.84 1.31 14.30
CA GLY A 28 14.89 1.70 13.26
C GLY A 28 15.55 2.12 11.96
N ILE A 29 16.70 2.80 12.00
CA ILE A 29 17.40 3.23 10.79
C ILE A 29 17.87 2.01 9.99
N ILE A 30 18.47 1.02 10.67
CA ILE A 30 18.90 -0.24 10.06
C ILE A 30 17.69 -0.98 9.47
N GLY A 31 16.58 -1.04 10.21
CA GLY A 31 15.33 -1.65 9.76
C GLY A 31 14.81 -1.05 8.46
N ILE A 32 14.75 0.28 8.35
CA ILE A 32 14.33 0.99 7.13
C ILE A 32 15.26 0.68 5.96
N ILE A 33 16.57 0.67 6.19
CA ILE A 33 17.56 0.39 5.14
C ILE A 33 17.39 -1.04 4.61
N LEU A 34 17.28 -2.03 5.51
CA LEU A 34 17.08 -3.43 5.12
C LEU A 34 15.74 -3.63 4.39
N LEU A 35 14.69 -2.94 4.84
CA LEU A 35 13.41 -2.93 4.17
C LEU A 35 13.52 -2.34 2.75
N LEU A 36 14.20 -1.20 2.57
CA LEU A 36 14.41 -0.60 1.25
C LEU A 36 15.22 -1.51 0.32
N ILE A 37 16.27 -2.17 0.82
CA ILE A 37 17.06 -3.13 0.03
C ILE A 37 16.19 -4.31 -0.40
N GLY A 38 15.39 -4.86 0.52
CA GLY A 38 14.47 -5.95 0.20
C GLY A 38 13.42 -5.53 -0.83
N MET A 39 12.85 -4.33 -0.67
CA MET A 39 11.91 -3.75 -1.63
C MET A 39 12.53 -3.47 -3.00
N LYS A 40 13.81 -3.07 -3.04
CA LYS A 40 14.55 -2.90 -4.29
C LYS A 40 14.69 -4.25 -5.02
N GLY A 41 15.05 -5.32 -4.29
CA GLY A 41 15.12 -6.66 -4.86
C GLY A 41 13.78 -7.16 -5.41
N LEU A 42 12.68 -6.86 -4.72
CA LEU A 42 11.32 -7.17 -5.21
C LEU A 42 10.94 -6.32 -6.42
N SER A 43 11.32 -5.05 -6.46
CA SER A 43 11.09 -4.17 -7.61
C SER A 43 11.81 -4.69 -8.86
N GLU A 44 13.06 -5.15 -8.72
CA GLU A 44 13.82 -5.79 -9.80
C GLU A 44 13.19 -7.13 -10.22
N TYR A 45 12.74 -7.94 -9.26
CA TYR A 45 12.09 -9.23 -9.52
C TYR A 45 10.76 -9.09 -10.29
N TYR A 46 9.90 -8.17 -9.86
CA TYR A 46 8.59 -7.91 -10.50
C TYR A 46 8.68 -6.97 -11.71
N ARG A 47 9.88 -6.47 -12.05
CA ARG A 47 10.11 -5.44 -13.08
C ARG A 47 9.20 -4.22 -12.94
N ASP A 48 8.93 -3.83 -11.70
CA ASP A 48 8.08 -2.69 -11.37
C ASP A 48 8.82 -1.72 -10.46
N GLU A 49 9.33 -0.64 -11.07
CA GLU A 49 10.02 0.43 -10.35
C GLU A 49 9.10 1.20 -9.38
N GLY A 50 7.78 1.09 -9.55
CA GLY A 50 6.79 1.72 -8.68
C GLY A 50 6.96 1.30 -7.23
N ILE A 51 7.21 0.00 -6.99
CA ILE A 51 7.39 -0.58 -5.65
C ILE A 51 8.49 0.18 -4.89
N TYR A 52 9.70 0.24 -5.47
CA TYR A 52 10.84 0.89 -4.83
C TYR A 52 10.67 2.42 -4.78
N ARG A 53 10.17 3.04 -5.85
CA ARG A 53 10.01 4.50 -5.94
C ARG A 53 9.02 5.05 -4.92
N TYR A 54 7.89 4.38 -4.68
CA TYR A 54 6.94 4.82 -3.65
C TYR A 54 7.51 4.67 -2.25
N ALA A 55 8.18 3.55 -1.94
CA ALA A 55 8.81 3.38 -0.62
C ALA A 55 9.95 4.37 -0.37
N LEU A 56 10.81 4.61 -1.37
CA LEU A 56 11.88 5.59 -1.26
C LEU A 56 11.33 7.00 -1.03
N ARG A 57 10.27 7.40 -1.75
CA ARG A 57 9.57 8.67 -1.50
C ARG A 57 9.05 8.75 -0.06
N GLY A 58 8.46 7.67 0.45
CA GLY A 58 8.01 7.59 1.84
C GLY A 58 9.15 7.83 2.84
N VAL A 59 10.30 7.16 2.64
CA VAL A 59 11.49 7.35 3.50
C VAL A 59 12.05 8.76 3.39
N ILE A 60 12.11 9.35 2.19
CA ILE A 60 12.55 10.74 1.99
C ILE A 60 11.65 11.71 2.76
N PHE A 61 10.32 11.57 2.69
CA PHE A 61 9.41 12.40 3.49
C PHE A 61 9.60 12.20 4.99
N GLY A 62 9.87 10.98 5.45
CA GLY A 62 10.21 10.71 6.85
C GLY A 62 11.48 11.44 7.29
N ILE A 63 12.55 11.39 6.50
CA ILE A 63 13.82 12.08 6.77
C ILE A 63 13.62 13.60 6.78
N ILE A 64 12.93 14.16 5.79
CA ILE A 64 12.62 15.60 5.75
C ILE A 64 11.80 16.01 6.96
N GLY A 65 10.82 15.19 7.37
CA GLY A 65 10.03 15.43 8.58
C GLY A 65 10.90 15.51 9.83
N ILE A 66 11.83 14.57 10.02
CA ILE A 66 12.77 14.57 11.16
C ILE A 66 13.67 15.80 11.13
N ILE A 67 14.23 16.17 9.97
CA ILE A 67 15.10 17.34 9.82
C ILE A 67 14.31 18.63 10.10
N ALA A 68 13.10 18.77 9.56
CA ALA A 68 12.25 19.93 9.82
C ALA A 68 11.94 20.05 11.32
N VAL A 69 11.45 18.97 11.94
CA VAL A 69 11.10 18.97 13.37
C VAL A 69 12.31 19.30 14.25
N SER A 70 13.47 18.68 14.00
CA SER A 70 14.69 18.95 14.77
C SER A 70 15.18 20.38 14.59
N ALA A 71 15.24 20.90 13.37
CA ALA A 71 15.66 22.27 13.10
C ALA A 71 14.72 23.30 13.75
N PHE A 72 13.41 23.16 13.56
CA PHE A 72 12.43 24.07 14.17
C PHE A 72 12.38 23.95 15.69
N SER A 73 12.58 22.75 16.25
CA SER A 73 12.65 22.55 17.70
C SER A 73 13.87 23.22 18.30
N LEU A 74 15.04 23.11 17.66
CA LEU A 74 16.25 23.81 18.10
C LEU A 74 16.07 25.33 18.01
N LEU A 75 15.55 25.83 16.89
CA LEU A 75 15.28 27.26 16.72
C LEU A 75 14.29 27.78 17.76
N GLY A 76 13.20 27.05 18.02
CA GLY A 76 12.22 27.40 19.05
C GLY A 76 12.79 27.35 20.46
N PHE A 77 13.63 26.35 20.76
CA PHE A 77 14.29 26.20 22.05
C PHE A 77 15.29 27.33 22.33
N PHE A 78 16.22 27.57 21.42
CA PHE A 78 17.22 28.64 21.55
C PHE A 78 16.57 30.04 21.49
N GLY A 79 15.58 30.24 20.61
CA GLY A 79 14.81 31.47 20.54
C GLY A 79 14.02 31.74 21.83
N GLY A 80 13.43 30.71 22.43
CA GLY A 80 12.76 30.79 23.73
C GLY A 80 13.71 31.17 24.87
N LEU A 81 14.89 30.53 24.94
CA LEU A 81 15.90 30.87 25.95
C LEU A 81 16.35 32.34 25.87
N PHE A 82 16.48 32.88 24.65
CA PHE A 82 16.93 34.26 24.47
C PHE A 82 15.82 35.30 24.66
N SER A 83 14.57 34.95 24.33
CA SER A 83 13.43 35.88 24.35
C SER A 83 12.69 35.93 25.68
N THR A 84 12.76 34.88 26.50
CA THR A 84 12.07 34.81 27.80
C THR A 84 12.43 35.91 28.80
N PRO A 85 13.69 36.37 28.95
CA PRO A 85 14.01 37.48 29.86
C PRO A 85 13.44 38.82 29.41
N PHE A 86 13.18 39.00 28.11
CA PHE A 86 12.74 40.26 27.53
C PHE A 86 11.21 40.34 27.37
N LEU A 87 10.56 39.23 26.99
CA LEU A 87 9.13 39.18 26.69
C LEU A 87 8.27 38.62 27.85
N GLY A 88 8.89 38.06 28.89
CA GLY A 88 8.19 37.54 30.06
C GLY A 88 7.15 36.46 29.71
N PRO A 89 5.95 36.45 30.35
CA PRO A 89 4.92 35.42 30.12
C PRO A 89 4.43 35.30 28.67
N LEU A 90 4.57 36.34 27.84
CA LEU A 90 4.18 36.30 26.43
C LEU A 90 5.05 35.33 25.62
N ALA A 91 6.30 35.08 26.06
CA ALA A 91 7.18 34.10 25.43
C ALA A 91 6.65 32.66 25.54
N ILE A 92 5.91 32.35 26.61
CA ILE A 92 5.31 31.02 26.81
C ILE A 92 4.21 30.78 25.77
N ILE A 93 3.38 31.79 25.50
CA ILE A 93 2.33 31.73 24.48
C ILE A 93 2.95 31.50 23.09
N GLY A 94 4.01 32.25 22.76
CA GLY A 94 4.77 32.06 21.52
C GLY A 94 5.40 30.67 21.41
N GLY A 95 5.92 30.14 22.53
CA GLY A 95 6.46 28.78 22.61
C GLY A 95 5.40 27.71 22.34
N ILE A 96 4.21 27.83 22.94
CA ILE A 96 3.07 26.91 22.72
C ILE A 96 2.63 26.95 21.25
N ILE A 97 2.50 28.14 20.66
CA ILE A 97 2.14 28.28 19.23
C ILE A 97 3.19 27.59 18.35
N THR A 98 4.48 27.84 18.62
CA THR A 98 5.58 27.23 17.87
C THR A 98 5.56 25.71 18.00
N PHE A 99 5.33 25.20 19.20
CA PHE A 99 5.22 23.77 19.47
C PHE A 99 4.05 23.13 18.72
N ILE A 100 2.87 23.75 18.72
CA ILE A 100 1.70 23.27 17.98
C ILE A 100 2.00 23.25 16.47
N VAL A 101 2.63 24.31 15.94
CA VAL A 101 3.02 24.37 14.52
C VAL A 101 4.01 23.24 14.17
N ILE A 102 5.00 22.98 15.01
CA ILE A 102 5.95 21.89 14.82
C ILE A 102 5.24 20.54 14.83
N LEU A 103 4.32 20.31 15.77
CA LEU A 103 3.52 19.07 15.82
C LEU A 103 2.67 18.88 14.57
N LEU A 104 2.04 19.94 14.06
CA LEU A 104 1.25 19.88 12.83
C LEU A 104 2.14 19.57 11.62
N ILE A 105 3.31 20.21 11.50
CA ILE A 105 4.28 19.91 10.44
C ILE A 105 4.73 18.45 10.52
N ALA A 106 5.12 17.99 11.72
CA ALA A 106 5.53 16.61 11.96
C ALA A 106 4.44 15.61 11.53
N PHE A 107 3.20 15.89 11.92
CA PHE A 107 2.04 15.07 11.60
C PHE A 107 1.77 15.00 10.09
N VAL A 108 1.86 16.14 9.37
CA VAL A 108 1.71 16.16 7.91
C VAL A 108 2.78 15.32 7.22
N PHE A 109 4.06 15.49 7.58
CA PHE A 109 5.14 14.69 7.00
C PHE A 109 4.99 13.19 7.32
N TYR A 110 4.55 12.88 8.53
CA TYR A 110 4.28 11.50 8.94
C TYR A 110 3.12 10.87 8.12
N LEU A 111 2.04 11.61 7.85
CA LEU A 111 0.97 11.16 6.96
C LEU A 111 1.45 10.97 5.52
N LEU A 112 2.29 11.86 5.00
CA LEU A 112 2.90 11.72 3.67
C LEU A 112 3.78 10.47 3.60
N MET A 113 4.58 10.20 4.63
CA MET A 113 5.38 8.98 4.75
C MET A 113 4.46 7.74 4.72
N ALA A 114 3.47 7.67 5.60
CA ALA A 114 2.56 6.53 5.70
C ALA A 114 1.77 6.26 4.40
N MET A 115 1.31 7.32 3.72
CA MET A 115 0.61 7.22 2.45
C MET A 115 1.48 6.63 1.33
N ASN A 116 2.75 7.03 1.24
CA ASN A 116 3.67 6.50 0.24
C ASN A 116 4.02 5.04 0.50
N PHE A 117 4.23 4.66 1.77
CA PHE A 117 4.44 3.27 2.15
C PHE A 117 3.24 2.39 1.82
N ARG A 118 2.02 2.85 2.12
CA ARG A 118 0.79 2.16 1.74
C ARG A 118 0.73 1.88 0.23
N ARG A 119 1.01 2.88 -0.60
CA ARG A 119 1.03 2.71 -2.07
C ARG A 119 2.07 1.68 -2.51
N ALA A 120 3.22 1.65 -1.86
CA ALA A 120 4.27 0.68 -2.17
C ALA A 120 3.83 -0.75 -1.83
N PHE A 121 3.13 -0.95 -0.70
CA PHE A 121 2.58 -2.26 -0.32
C PHE A 121 1.38 -2.69 -1.18
N ASP A 122 0.53 -1.75 -1.60
CA ASP A 122 -0.57 -2.01 -2.52
C ASP A 122 -0.05 -2.51 -3.88
N GLU A 123 1.06 -1.96 -4.37
CA GLU A 123 1.73 -2.44 -5.59
C GLU A 123 2.29 -3.86 -5.40
N ILE A 124 2.96 -4.14 -4.27
CA ILE A 124 3.43 -5.50 -3.96
C ILE A 124 2.26 -6.47 -3.88
N ALA A 125 1.14 -6.09 -3.25
CA ALA A 125 -0.06 -6.92 -3.17
C ALA A 125 -0.62 -7.23 -4.56
N ALA A 126 -0.63 -6.25 -5.46
CA ALA A 126 -1.11 -6.42 -6.84
C ALA A 126 -0.24 -7.38 -7.66
N ARG A 127 1.09 -7.38 -7.43
CA ARG A 127 2.02 -8.26 -8.16
C ARG A 127 2.18 -9.64 -7.54
N SER A 128 2.19 -9.73 -6.21
CA SER A 128 2.33 -11.00 -5.48
C SER A 128 1.04 -11.80 -5.39
N GLY A 129 -0.12 -11.15 -5.57
CA GLY A 129 -1.44 -11.76 -5.35
C GLY A 129 -1.79 -11.98 -3.88
N GLU A 130 -0.94 -11.53 -2.95
CA GLU A 130 -1.11 -11.73 -1.51
C GLU A 130 -1.84 -10.54 -0.87
N HIS A 131 -3.03 -10.80 -0.32
CA HIS A 131 -3.87 -9.78 0.30
C HIS A 131 -3.30 -9.20 1.60
N MET A 132 -2.42 -9.93 2.30
CA MET A 132 -1.83 -9.50 3.57
C MET A 132 -1.06 -8.18 3.47
N PHE A 133 -0.44 -7.90 2.32
CA PHE A 133 0.24 -6.63 2.07
C PHE A 133 -0.73 -5.44 2.01
N ARG A 134 -1.89 -5.62 1.39
CA ARG A 134 -2.94 -4.60 1.31
C ARG A 134 -3.48 -4.30 2.71
N THR A 135 -3.74 -5.36 3.49
CA THR A 135 -4.17 -5.23 4.89
C THR A 135 -3.12 -4.48 5.70
N ALA A 136 -1.86 -4.88 5.66
CA ALA A 136 -0.77 -4.19 6.37
C ALA A 136 -0.66 -2.70 5.99
N GLY A 137 -0.71 -2.37 4.70
CA GLY A 137 -0.65 -0.98 4.23
C GLY A 137 -1.85 -0.13 4.67
N THR A 138 -3.05 -0.70 4.70
CA THR A 138 -4.25 0.00 5.19
C THR A 138 -4.20 0.25 6.69
N LEU A 139 -3.75 -0.72 7.49
CA LEU A 139 -3.56 -0.56 8.93
C LEU A 139 -2.46 0.46 9.22
N LEU A 140 -1.37 0.47 8.46
CA LEU A 140 -0.30 1.46 8.63
C LEU A 140 -0.80 2.89 8.38
N PHE A 141 -1.63 3.09 7.34
CA PHE A 141 -2.20 4.40 7.04
C PHE A 141 -3.25 4.84 8.08
N TRP A 142 -4.21 3.98 8.42
CA TRP A 142 -5.21 4.31 9.44
C TRP A 142 -4.59 4.50 10.81
N GLY A 143 -3.61 3.66 11.15
CA GLY A 143 -2.81 3.82 12.36
C GLY A 143 -2.09 5.15 12.38
N ALA A 144 -1.51 5.59 11.27
CA ALA A 144 -0.85 6.89 11.18
C ALA A 144 -1.83 8.06 11.45
N VAL A 145 -3.03 8.00 10.88
CA VAL A 145 -4.10 9.00 11.13
C VAL A 145 -4.57 8.99 12.59
N LEU A 146 -4.72 7.79 13.18
CA LEU A 146 -5.19 7.59 14.55
C LEU A 146 -4.13 7.88 15.62
N THR A 147 -2.90 8.26 15.23
CA THR A 147 -1.83 8.59 16.21
C THR A 147 -2.19 9.78 17.09
N ILE A 148 -3.11 10.65 16.65
CA ILE A 148 -3.66 11.76 17.42
C ILE A 148 -4.20 11.30 18.79
N ILE A 149 -4.80 10.11 18.86
CA ILE A 149 -5.46 9.58 20.08
C ILE A 149 -4.54 8.56 20.81
N PHE A 150 -3.24 8.50 20.48
CA PHE A 150 -2.29 7.47 20.92
C PHE A 150 -2.62 6.02 20.48
N VAL A 151 -3.89 5.68 20.25
CA VAL A 151 -4.35 4.38 19.74
C VAL A 151 -3.66 4.04 18.42
N GLY A 152 -3.42 5.03 17.57
CA GLY A 152 -2.71 4.84 16.30
C GLY A 152 -1.30 4.28 16.45
N LEU A 153 -0.59 4.55 17.55
CA LEU A 153 0.74 4.00 17.79
C LEU A 153 0.67 2.46 17.85
N ILE A 154 -0.32 1.91 18.56
CA ILE A 154 -0.53 0.47 18.69
C ILE A 154 -0.89 -0.13 17.32
N ILE A 155 -1.75 0.55 16.55
CA ILE A 155 -2.16 0.07 15.22
C ILE A 155 -0.97 0.04 14.25
N VAL A 156 -0.15 1.08 14.21
CA VAL A 156 1.07 1.13 13.39
C VAL A 156 2.04 0.04 13.82
N TRP A 157 2.15 -0.21 15.13
CA TRP A 157 2.98 -1.28 15.67
C TRP A 157 2.52 -2.66 15.18
N ILE A 158 1.22 -2.94 15.26
CA ILE A 158 0.62 -4.18 14.72
C ILE A 158 0.80 -4.26 13.19
N ALA A 159 0.72 -3.14 12.47
CA ALA A 159 0.92 -3.11 11.02
C ALA A 159 2.33 -3.58 10.61
N TRP A 160 3.37 -3.20 11.35
CA TRP A 160 4.73 -3.69 11.10
C TRP A 160 4.87 -5.20 11.31
N LEU A 161 4.17 -5.76 12.30
CA LEU A 161 4.13 -7.20 12.54
C LEU A 161 3.45 -7.94 11.38
N ILE A 162 2.27 -7.47 10.95
CA ILE A 162 1.54 -8.08 9.81
C ILE A 162 2.37 -7.97 8.53
N LEU A 163 3.08 -6.86 8.34
CA LEU A 163 3.97 -6.67 7.19
C LEU A 163 5.10 -7.70 7.18
N ALA A 164 5.73 -7.97 8.31
CA ALA A 164 6.76 -9.01 8.41
C ALA A 164 6.19 -10.39 8.06
N ILE A 165 5.01 -10.72 8.59
CA ILE A 165 4.30 -11.98 8.28
C ILE A 165 3.98 -12.05 6.78
N ALA A 166 3.54 -10.95 6.16
CA ALA A 166 3.26 -10.89 4.72
C ALA A 166 4.50 -11.16 3.86
N PHE A 167 5.66 -10.62 4.23
CA PHE A 167 6.92 -10.94 3.56
C PHE A 167 7.36 -12.39 3.76
N PHE A 168 7.06 -13.03 4.88
CA PHE A 168 7.35 -14.46 5.02
C PHE A 168 6.33 -15.35 4.28
N SER A 169 5.06 -14.98 4.29
CA SER A 169 3.98 -15.74 3.67
C SER A 169 3.97 -15.65 2.15
N MET A 170 4.52 -14.58 1.57
CA MET A 170 4.56 -14.44 0.12
C MET A 170 5.37 -15.58 -0.50
N ARG A 171 4.72 -16.27 -1.43
CA ARG A 171 5.38 -17.17 -2.36
C ARG A 171 5.80 -16.32 -3.55
N LEU A 172 7.07 -16.45 -3.96
CA LEU A 172 7.59 -15.76 -5.15
C LEU A 172 6.94 -16.42 -6.37
N THR A 173 5.72 -15.99 -6.70
CA THR A 173 5.04 -16.40 -7.91
C THR A 173 5.85 -15.87 -9.09
N PRO A 174 6.26 -16.71 -10.07
CA PRO A 174 7.06 -16.27 -11.20
C PRO A 174 6.40 -15.07 -11.85
N ALA A 175 7.17 -13.98 -11.97
CA ALA A 175 6.74 -12.69 -12.50
C ALA A 175 5.99 -12.88 -13.82
N GLN A 176 4.66 -12.86 -13.77
CA GLN A 176 3.83 -12.80 -14.97
C GLN A 176 3.99 -11.39 -15.54
N PRO A 177 4.46 -11.24 -16.79
CA PRO A 177 4.53 -9.95 -17.45
C PRO A 177 3.15 -9.28 -17.38
N TYR A 178 3.10 -8.06 -16.86
CA TYR A 178 1.88 -7.26 -16.84
C TYR A 178 1.37 -7.10 -18.28
N GLY A 179 0.28 -7.80 -18.59
CA GLY A 179 -0.24 -8.00 -19.94
C GLY A 179 -1.05 -9.30 -20.08
N GLN A 180 -0.79 -10.29 -19.21
CA GLN A 180 -1.62 -11.49 -19.10
C GLN A 180 -2.18 -11.63 -17.68
N GLN A 181 -3.18 -10.81 -17.35
CA GLN A 181 -4.18 -11.33 -16.42
C GLN A 181 -4.89 -12.47 -17.16
N PRO A 182 -5.01 -13.68 -16.58
CA PRO A 182 -6.04 -14.61 -17.02
C PRO A 182 -7.35 -13.83 -16.88
N TYR A 183 -7.90 -13.40 -18.03
CA TYR A 183 -9.24 -12.86 -18.06
C TYR A 183 -10.08 -13.91 -17.32
N PRO A 184 -10.84 -13.54 -16.26
CA PRO A 184 -11.85 -14.46 -15.76
C PRO A 184 -12.64 -14.89 -17.01
N PRO A 185 -12.79 -16.20 -17.26
CA PRO A 185 -13.56 -16.65 -18.41
C PRO A 185 -14.87 -15.87 -18.38
N PRO A 186 -15.28 -15.24 -19.51
CA PRO A 186 -16.50 -14.45 -19.56
C PRO A 186 -17.59 -15.25 -18.84
N PRO A 187 -18.37 -14.64 -17.94
CA PRO A 187 -19.42 -15.33 -17.21
C PRO A 187 -20.16 -16.21 -18.20
N THR A 188 -20.01 -17.53 -18.06
CA THR A 188 -20.69 -18.47 -18.93
C THR A 188 -22.15 -18.05 -18.89
N ALA A 189 -22.65 -17.66 -20.07
CA ALA A 189 -24.01 -17.20 -20.25
C ALA A 189 -24.95 -18.13 -19.46
N PRO A 190 -25.96 -17.58 -18.77
CA PRO A 190 -26.83 -18.36 -17.90
C PRO A 190 -27.33 -19.63 -18.61
N PRO A 191 -27.27 -20.79 -17.95
CA PRO A 191 -27.64 -22.05 -18.56
C PRO A 191 -29.13 -22.06 -18.92
N THR A 192 -29.40 -22.53 -20.13
CA THR A 192 -30.67 -23.08 -20.62
C THR A 192 -31.85 -22.12 -20.74
N ALA A 193 -31.86 -21.36 -21.84
CA ALA A 193 -33.11 -21.17 -22.57
C ALA A 193 -33.41 -22.51 -23.28
N GLN A 194 -34.46 -23.19 -22.81
CA GLN A 194 -34.83 -24.54 -23.21
C GLN A 194 -35.18 -24.52 -24.71
N ALA A 195 -34.37 -25.17 -25.56
CA ALA A 195 -34.68 -25.32 -26.98
C ALA A 195 -35.99 -26.09 -27.14
N THR A 196 -37.09 -25.37 -27.41
CA THR A 196 -38.45 -25.89 -27.39
C THR A 196 -39.03 -26.08 -28.80
N ARG A 197 -38.29 -25.73 -29.86
CA ARG A 197 -38.70 -25.96 -31.26
C ARG A 197 -37.51 -26.06 -32.21
N TYR A 198 -37.70 -26.76 -33.33
CA TYR A 198 -36.72 -26.82 -34.43
C TYR A 198 -37.09 -25.84 -35.54
N CYS A 199 -36.08 -25.22 -36.16
CA CYS A 199 -36.31 -24.34 -37.32
C CYS A 199 -36.77 -25.16 -38.53
N PRO A 200 -37.93 -24.85 -39.16
CA PRO A 200 -38.44 -25.61 -40.31
C PRO A 200 -37.61 -25.45 -41.58
N ASN A 201 -36.73 -24.45 -41.65
CA ASN A 201 -35.93 -24.17 -42.84
C ASN A 201 -34.49 -24.73 -42.78
N CYS A 202 -33.90 -24.91 -41.59
CA CYS A 202 -32.54 -25.44 -41.45
C CYS A 202 -32.40 -26.61 -40.45
N GLY A 203 -33.44 -26.94 -39.69
CA GLY A 203 -33.42 -28.05 -38.73
C GLY A 203 -32.64 -27.80 -37.44
N ALA A 204 -32.09 -26.60 -37.23
CA ALA A 204 -31.37 -26.28 -35.99
C ALA A 204 -32.34 -26.09 -34.80
N PRO A 205 -31.95 -26.48 -33.57
CA PRO A 205 -32.74 -26.21 -32.37
C PRO A 205 -32.78 -24.71 -32.08
N VAL A 206 -33.95 -24.18 -31.73
CA VAL A 206 -34.15 -22.76 -31.44
C VAL A 206 -35.07 -22.59 -30.22
N ASP A 207 -34.94 -21.45 -29.55
CA ASP A 207 -35.80 -21.05 -28.44
C ASP A 207 -37.24 -20.79 -28.91
N ALA A 208 -38.25 -21.12 -28.07
CA ALA A 208 -39.66 -20.88 -28.40
C ALA A 208 -40.00 -19.40 -28.60
N ALA A 209 -39.29 -18.49 -27.94
CA ALA A 209 -39.50 -17.05 -28.04
C ALA A 209 -38.72 -16.37 -29.18
N ALA A 210 -37.94 -17.12 -29.97
CA ALA A 210 -37.14 -16.54 -31.06
C ALA A 210 -37.98 -16.22 -32.30
N THR A 211 -38.03 -14.94 -32.71
CA THR A 211 -38.69 -14.47 -33.94
C THR A 211 -37.85 -14.73 -35.20
N PHE A 212 -36.53 -14.91 -35.06
CA PHE A 212 -35.59 -15.17 -36.15
C PHE A 212 -34.63 -16.30 -35.78
N CYS A 213 -34.27 -17.16 -36.74
CA CYS A 213 -33.35 -18.26 -36.50
C CYS A 213 -31.88 -17.78 -36.53
N PRO A 214 -31.07 -18.02 -35.48
CA PRO A 214 -29.67 -17.59 -35.43
C PRO A 214 -28.75 -18.39 -36.38
N HIS A 215 -29.19 -19.55 -36.87
CA HIS A 215 -28.40 -20.40 -37.77
C HIS A 215 -28.62 -20.11 -39.26
N CYS A 216 -29.82 -19.66 -39.65
CA CYS A 216 -30.14 -19.42 -41.06
C CYS A 216 -30.71 -18.03 -41.37
N GLY A 217 -30.96 -17.19 -40.36
CA GLY A 217 -31.41 -15.81 -40.52
C GLY A 217 -32.88 -15.62 -40.92
N LYS A 218 -33.63 -16.68 -41.20
CA LYS A 218 -35.05 -16.59 -41.58
C LYS A 218 -35.95 -16.36 -40.36
N GLN A 219 -37.06 -15.66 -40.58
CA GLN A 219 -38.12 -15.48 -39.57
C GLN A 219 -38.75 -16.82 -39.22
N LEU A 220 -38.98 -17.03 -37.93
CA LEU A 220 -39.68 -18.20 -37.40
C LEU A 220 -41.17 -17.83 -37.28
N PRO A 221 -42.09 -18.72 -37.70
CA PRO A 221 -43.52 -18.47 -37.52
C PRO A 221 -43.84 -18.39 -36.02
N PRO A 222 -44.71 -17.46 -35.59
CA PRO A 222 -45.14 -17.37 -34.20
C PRO A 222 -45.74 -18.71 -33.75
N ALA A 223 -45.53 -19.06 -32.48
CA ALA A 223 -46.06 -20.30 -31.89
C ALA A 223 -47.59 -20.33 -31.94
#